data_AF-A0A970UUA5-F1
#
_entry.id   AF-A0A970UUA5-F1
#
_cell.length_a   1.000
_cell.length_b   1.000
_cell.length_c   1.000
_cell.angle_alpha   90.00
_cell.angle_beta   90.00
_cell.angle_gamma   90.00
#
_symmetry.space_group_name_H-M   'P 1'
#
loop_
_entity.id
_entity.type
_entity.pdbx_description
1 polymer ?
#
loop_
_entity_poly.entity_id
_entity_poly.type
_entity_poly.pdbx_seq_one_letter_code
_entity_poly.pdbx_strand_id
1 'polypeptide(L)'
;WFSGGFTYESLQEDCWNDNWLYIHREGIAPLLIGEWGGFMREPNLSWMTFLRQLIAEEAIHHTFWCYNANSGDTGGLVEHDFITWDEEKYEFVKEVLWQEDGHFVGLDHAVPLGKAGNGIALSEATGMDVVPTSEPEVTQSITETAASNSSVGEPIDPVTTDANEDATIDSVNDQERNAVKDHNRLISVIIIISIVSVAVIGVTIYKRLKKR
;
A
#
# COMPACT_ATOMS: atom_id res chain seq x y z
N TRP A 1 -8.89 -8.86 12.25
CA TRP A 1 -7.91 -9.07 13.35
C TRP A 1 -8.28 -8.23 14.56
N PHE A 2 -8.66 -6.96 14.40
CA PHE A 2 -9.21 -6.14 15.48
C PHE A 2 -10.73 -6.05 15.40
N SER A 3 -11.40 -6.03 16.54
CA SER A 3 -12.82 -5.70 16.66
C SER A 3 -12.96 -4.39 17.42
N GLY A 4 -13.61 -3.39 16.82
CA GLY A 4 -13.73 -2.04 17.38
C GLY A 4 -12.64 -1.08 16.87
N GLY A 5 -12.62 0.13 17.43
CA GLY A 5 -11.55 1.10 17.17
C GLY A 5 -10.28 0.73 17.96
N PHE A 6 -9.15 1.28 17.52
CA PHE A 6 -7.85 1.12 18.17
C PHE A 6 -7.13 2.47 18.23
N THR A 7 -6.26 2.62 19.23
CA THR A 7 -5.35 3.76 19.37
C THR A 7 -3.90 3.29 19.23
N TYR A 8 -2.96 4.23 19.18
CA TYR A 8 -1.54 3.91 19.22
C TYR A 8 -1.18 3.09 20.48
N GLU A 9 -1.73 3.48 21.64
CA GLU A 9 -1.49 2.82 22.92
C GLU A 9 -2.09 1.42 22.95
N SER A 10 -3.32 1.22 22.46
CA SER A 10 -3.92 -0.10 22.43
C SER A 10 -3.17 -1.04 21.47
N LEU A 11 -2.66 -0.53 20.34
CA LEU A 11 -1.82 -1.33 19.45
C LEU A 11 -0.48 -1.71 20.10
N GLN A 12 0.14 -0.79 20.85
CA GLN A 12 1.34 -1.12 21.61
C GLN A 12 1.05 -2.20 22.67
N GLU A 13 0.02 -2.01 23.49
CA GLU A 13 -0.34 -2.91 24.59
C GLU A 13 -0.83 -4.27 24.10
N ASP A 14 -1.80 -4.30 23.20
CA ASP A 14 -2.49 -5.52 22.81
C ASP A 14 -1.75 -6.30 21.70
N CYS A 15 -0.88 -5.63 20.92
CA CYS A 15 -0.37 -6.19 19.66
C CYS A 15 1.15 -6.19 19.53
N TRP A 16 1.86 -5.14 19.91
CA TRP A 16 3.27 -5.02 19.56
C TRP A 16 4.21 -5.40 20.69
N ASN A 17 3.99 -4.91 21.91
CA ASN A 17 4.86 -5.09 23.07
C ASN A 17 5.22 -6.56 23.30
N ASP A 18 4.21 -7.41 23.55
CA ASP A 18 4.42 -8.80 23.95
C ASP A 18 4.76 -9.73 22.77
N ASN A 19 4.43 -9.32 21.54
CA ASN A 19 4.64 -10.18 20.37
C ASN A 19 6.05 -10.04 19.78
N TRP A 20 6.59 -8.82 19.70
CA TRP A 20 7.88 -8.60 19.03
C TRP A 20 8.62 -7.34 19.47
N LEU A 21 7.93 -6.29 19.94
CA LEU A 21 8.56 -5.00 20.24
C LEU A 21 9.48 -5.07 21.48
N TYR A 22 9.21 -5.98 22.42
CA TYR A 22 10.12 -6.24 23.55
C TYR A 22 11.54 -6.63 23.09
N ILE A 23 11.69 -7.28 21.93
CA ILE A 23 13.00 -7.66 21.38
C ILE A 23 13.84 -6.41 21.10
N HIS A 24 13.21 -5.37 20.55
CA HIS A 24 13.85 -4.08 20.27
C HIS A 24 14.09 -3.29 21.56
N ARG A 25 13.03 -3.08 22.37
CA ARG A 25 13.09 -2.24 23.58
C ARG A 25 14.03 -2.78 24.67
N GLU A 26 14.15 -4.09 24.81
CA GLU A 26 15.05 -4.73 25.77
C GLU A 26 16.46 -4.99 25.20
N GLY A 27 16.70 -4.64 23.92
CA GLY A 27 18.01 -4.82 23.28
C GLY A 27 18.42 -6.28 23.11
N ILE A 28 17.45 -7.19 22.93
CA ILE A 28 17.69 -8.64 22.82
C ILE A 28 18.36 -8.98 21.48
N ALA A 29 17.87 -8.39 20.39
CA ALA A 29 18.41 -8.58 19.04
C ALA A 29 18.02 -7.41 18.12
N PRO A 30 18.75 -7.20 17.01
CA PRO A 30 18.28 -6.31 15.95
C PRO A 30 16.92 -6.76 15.42
N LEU A 31 16.00 -5.80 15.25
CA LEU A 31 14.65 -6.03 14.74
C LEU A 31 14.50 -5.44 13.33
N LEU A 32 13.89 -6.22 12.43
CA LEU A 32 13.48 -5.79 11.10
C LEU A 32 11.99 -6.15 10.91
N ILE A 33 11.14 -5.15 10.68
CA ILE A 33 9.76 -5.38 10.24
C ILE A 33 9.81 -5.81 8.76
N GLY A 34 9.63 -7.10 8.51
CA GLY A 34 9.78 -7.66 7.16
C GLY A 34 8.70 -7.22 6.18
N GLU A 35 7.47 -7.01 6.64
CA GLU A 35 6.37 -6.57 5.78
C GLU A 35 5.40 -5.69 6.57
N TRP A 36 5.04 -4.57 5.98
CA TRP A 36 3.93 -3.74 6.44
C TRP A 36 3.36 -2.94 5.26
N GLY A 37 2.04 -2.78 5.20
CA GLY A 37 1.41 -2.02 4.12
C GLY A 37 -0.07 -2.36 3.97
N GLY A 38 -0.72 -1.66 3.06
CA GLY A 38 -2.17 -1.70 2.89
C GLY A 38 -2.67 -0.64 1.92
N PHE A 39 -3.97 -0.70 1.63
CA PHE A 39 -4.64 0.39 0.91
C PHE A 39 -4.73 1.66 1.76
N MET A 40 -4.63 2.84 1.13
CA MET A 40 -4.76 4.17 1.73
C MET A 40 -6.23 4.50 2.07
N ARG A 41 -6.85 3.67 2.91
CA ARG A 41 -8.26 3.82 3.34
C ARG A 41 -8.47 3.20 4.71
N GLU A 42 -9.49 3.65 5.42
CA GLU A 42 -9.82 3.11 6.74
C GLU A 42 -10.33 1.65 6.67
N PRO A 43 -10.08 0.84 7.72
CA PRO A 43 -9.27 1.15 8.91
C PRO A 43 -7.75 1.00 8.72
N ASN A 44 -7.29 0.57 7.53
CA ASN A 44 -5.88 0.31 7.26
C ASN A 44 -5.01 1.56 7.38
N LEU A 45 -5.52 2.71 6.93
CA LEU A 45 -4.79 3.97 7.01
C LEU A 45 -4.45 4.35 8.45
N SER A 46 -5.41 4.25 9.38
CA SER A 46 -5.14 4.44 10.82
C SER A 46 -4.07 3.47 11.34
N TRP A 47 -4.20 2.18 11.03
CA TRP A 47 -3.23 1.18 11.48
C TRP A 47 -1.82 1.44 10.94
N MET A 48 -1.71 1.73 9.63
CA MET A 48 -0.43 2.05 8.99
C MET A 48 0.17 3.32 9.55
N THR A 49 -0.65 4.33 9.87
CA THR A 49 -0.18 5.60 10.45
C THR A 49 0.45 5.37 11.82
N PHE A 50 -0.18 4.56 12.67
CA PHE A 50 0.36 4.20 13.98
C PHE A 50 1.62 3.34 13.88
N LEU A 51 1.68 2.39 12.94
CA LEU A 51 2.90 1.60 12.76
C LEU A 51 4.04 2.46 12.21
N ARG A 52 3.74 3.39 11.30
CA ARG A 52 4.69 4.37 10.76
C ARG A 52 5.23 5.28 11.88
N GLN A 53 4.35 5.74 12.78
CA GLN A 53 4.74 6.50 13.96
C GLN A 53 5.72 5.71 14.84
N LEU A 54 5.42 4.43 15.13
CA LEU A 54 6.33 3.57 15.91
C LEU A 54 7.69 3.40 15.23
N ILE A 55 7.68 3.16 13.91
CA ILE A 55 8.91 3.02 13.11
C ILE A 55 9.77 4.28 13.21
N ALA A 56 9.15 5.46 13.11
CA ALA A 56 9.85 6.73 13.26
C ALA A 56 10.42 6.85 14.67
N GLU A 57 9.56 6.81 15.71
CA GLU A 57 9.92 7.05 17.11
C GLU A 57 11.05 6.14 17.63
N GLU A 58 11.04 4.86 17.24
CA GLU A 58 12.00 3.87 17.72
C GLU A 58 13.10 3.52 16.68
N ALA A 59 13.14 4.24 15.55
CA ALA A 59 14.11 4.01 14.48
C ALA A 59 14.19 2.52 14.03
N ILE A 60 13.03 1.84 13.95
CA ILE A 60 12.97 0.41 13.64
C ILE A 60 13.25 0.18 12.16
N HIS A 61 14.13 -0.78 11.84
CA HIS A 61 14.36 -1.17 10.45
C HIS A 61 13.10 -1.81 9.85
N HIS A 62 12.79 -1.51 8.59
CA HIS A 62 11.57 -2.01 7.94
C HIS A 62 11.73 -2.22 6.43
N THR A 63 10.83 -3.03 5.88
CA THR A 63 10.59 -3.13 4.43
C THR A 63 9.09 -3.01 4.17
N PHE A 64 8.71 -2.01 3.35
CA PHE A 64 7.30 -1.79 2.98
C PHE A 64 6.81 -2.85 1.99
N TRP A 65 5.62 -3.39 2.25
CA TRP A 65 4.89 -4.28 1.36
C TRP A 65 3.83 -3.50 0.57
N CYS A 66 4.00 -3.30 -0.72
CA CYS A 66 5.12 -3.74 -1.55
C CYS A 66 5.35 -2.77 -2.71
N TYR A 67 6.39 -3.04 -3.50
CA TYR A 67 6.54 -2.38 -4.79
C TYR A 67 5.39 -2.73 -5.73
N ASN A 68 4.96 -3.99 -5.76
CA ASN A 68 4.07 -4.55 -6.78
C ASN A 68 2.61 -4.09 -6.68
N ALA A 69 2.04 -3.61 -7.79
CA ALA A 69 0.63 -3.19 -7.86
C ALA A 69 -0.38 -4.33 -7.62
N ASN A 70 0.01 -5.58 -7.89
CA ASN A 70 -0.89 -6.72 -7.97
C ASN A 70 -0.98 -7.55 -6.66
N SER A 71 -0.58 -6.99 -5.52
CA SER A 71 -0.93 -7.56 -4.22
C SER A 71 -2.41 -7.31 -3.93
N GLY A 72 -3.20 -8.39 -3.78
CA GLY A 72 -4.66 -8.31 -3.80
C GLY A 72 -5.31 -7.59 -2.61
N ASP A 73 -4.65 -7.56 -1.47
CA ASP A 73 -5.13 -7.02 -0.20
C ASP A 73 -4.44 -5.71 0.23
N THR A 74 -3.30 -5.38 -0.39
CA THR A 74 -2.52 -4.18 -0.06
C THR A 74 -2.34 -3.21 -1.24
N GLY A 75 -2.46 -3.69 -2.48
CA GLY A 75 -1.84 -3.01 -3.62
C GLY A 75 -0.32 -2.86 -3.43
N GLY A 76 0.27 -1.88 -4.11
CA GLY A 76 1.70 -1.55 -3.97
C GLY A 76 2.00 -0.06 -4.15
N LEU A 77 3.28 0.28 -4.23
CA LEU A 77 3.81 1.63 -4.45
C LEU A 77 3.68 2.11 -5.90
N VAL A 78 3.39 1.20 -6.83
CA VAL A 78 3.16 1.53 -8.24
C VAL A 78 1.78 1.09 -8.68
N GLU A 79 1.29 1.72 -9.74
CA GLU A 79 0.06 1.38 -10.44
C GLU A 79 0.23 0.11 -11.28
N HIS A 80 -0.89 -0.42 -11.82
CA HIS A 80 -0.90 -1.68 -12.58
C HIS A 80 -0.06 -1.68 -13.87
N ASP A 81 0.45 -0.53 -14.32
CA ASP A 81 1.43 -0.45 -15.41
C ASP A 81 2.87 -0.75 -14.97
N PHE A 82 3.13 -0.92 -13.67
CA PHE A 82 4.43 -1.14 -13.04
C PHE A 82 5.47 -0.04 -13.31
N ILE A 83 5.00 1.16 -13.66
CA ILE A 83 5.84 2.30 -14.04
C ILE A 83 5.41 3.55 -13.26
N THR A 84 4.11 3.81 -13.20
CA THR A 84 3.53 4.99 -12.54
C THR A 84 3.51 4.77 -11.03
N TRP A 85 3.98 5.74 -10.25
CA TRP A 85 3.95 5.68 -8.80
C TRP A 85 2.58 6.10 -8.25
N ASP A 86 2.16 5.41 -7.18
CA ASP A 86 1.10 5.88 -6.29
C ASP A 86 1.73 6.95 -5.38
N GLU A 87 1.63 8.22 -5.78
CA GLU A 87 2.28 9.34 -5.09
C GLU A 87 1.77 9.53 -3.65
N GLU A 88 0.50 9.26 -3.39
CA GLU A 88 -0.08 9.36 -2.04
C GLU A 88 0.57 8.34 -1.10
N LYS A 89 0.64 7.07 -1.53
CA LYS A 89 1.26 6.01 -0.75
C LYS A 89 2.78 6.17 -0.65
N TYR A 90 3.42 6.62 -1.73
CA TYR A 90 4.86 6.88 -1.71
C TYR A 90 5.23 7.97 -0.71
N GLU A 91 4.56 9.13 -0.73
CA GLU A 91 4.83 10.20 0.23
C GLU A 91 4.49 9.77 1.67
N PHE A 92 3.48 8.94 1.86
CA PHE A 92 3.19 8.33 3.16
C PHE A 92 4.36 7.48 3.67
N VAL A 93 4.93 6.60 2.85
CA VAL A 93 6.06 5.74 3.24
C VAL A 93 7.36 6.52 3.39
N LYS A 94 7.56 7.56 2.60
CA LYS A 94 8.76 8.40 2.57
C LYS A 94 9.09 9.05 3.90
N GLU A 95 8.10 9.30 4.76
CA GLU A 95 8.30 9.83 6.11
C GLU A 95 9.18 8.93 7.00
N VAL A 96 9.21 7.62 6.73
CA VAL A 96 10.04 6.65 7.47
C VAL A 96 11.19 6.09 6.63
N LEU A 97 11.45 6.68 5.46
CA LEU A 97 12.68 6.44 4.72
C LEU A 97 13.76 7.37 5.27
N TRP A 98 14.83 6.77 5.79
CA TRP A 98 15.92 7.50 6.45
C TRP A 98 16.54 8.52 5.51
N GLN A 99 16.62 9.76 5.98
CA GLN A 99 17.15 10.89 5.22
C GLN A 99 18.04 11.76 6.10
N GLU A 100 19.15 12.22 5.53
CA GLU A 100 20.04 13.22 6.13
C GLU A 100 20.32 14.30 5.08
N ASP A 101 20.10 15.57 5.45
CA ASP A 101 20.28 16.73 4.55
C ASP A 101 19.59 16.57 3.17
N GLY A 102 18.41 15.94 3.15
CA GLY A 102 17.65 15.69 1.92
C GLY A 102 18.15 14.53 1.04
N HIS A 103 19.11 13.74 1.53
CA HIS A 103 19.59 12.54 0.86
C HIS A 103 19.09 11.29 1.58
N PHE A 104 18.67 10.27 0.84
CA PHE A 104 18.30 8.98 1.42
C PHE A 104 19.54 8.23 1.96
N VAL A 105 19.44 7.71 3.18
CA VAL A 105 20.51 6.93 3.79
C VAL A 105 20.38 5.46 3.36
N GLY A 106 21.37 4.96 2.64
CA GLY A 106 21.45 3.54 2.30
C GLY A 106 21.89 2.67 3.48
N LEU A 107 21.54 1.38 3.45
CA LEU A 107 22.02 0.40 4.44
C LEU A 107 23.48 -0.03 4.19
N ASP A 108 24.04 0.23 3.01
CA ASP A 108 25.42 -0.10 2.67
C ASP A 108 26.38 0.94 3.26
N HIS A 109 27.45 0.48 3.91
CA HIS A 109 28.44 1.33 4.58
C HIS A 109 29.43 2.01 3.63
N ALA A 110 29.46 1.67 2.34
CA ALA A 110 30.44 2.18 1.40
C ALA A 110 29.84 2.65 0.07
N VAL A 111 28.72 2.04 -0.35
CA VAL A 111 28.06 2.36 -1.61
C VAL A 111 26.81 3.18 -1.35
N PRO A 112 26.75 4.44 -1.81
CA PRO A 112 25.55 5.26 -1.66
C PRO A 112 24.31 4.64 -2.31
N LEU A 113 23.14 4.91 -1.73
CA LEU A 113 21.87 4.46 -2.31
C LEU A 113 21.58 5.17 -3.64
N GLY A 114 21.22 4.40 -4.66
CA GLY A 114 20.82 4.93 -5.95
C GLY A 114 22.01 5.38 -6.82
N LYS A 115 21.70 5.87 -8.02
CA LYS A 115 22.70 6.37 -8.99
C LYS A 115 22.49 7.83 -9.38
N ALA A 116 21.41 8.44 -8.91
CA ALA A 116 21.03 9.81 -9.24
C ALA A 116 21.66 10.87 -8.30
N GLY A 117 22.50 10.43 -7.35
CA GLY A 117 23.13 11.33 -6.37
C GLY A 117 22.19 11.79 -5.25
N ASN A 118 21.03 11.15 -5.11
CA ASN A 118 20.02 11.46 -4.10
C ASN A 118 20.15 10.61 -2.81
N GLY A 119 21.25 9.87 -2.67
CA GLY A 119 21.49 9.03 -1.50
C GLY A 119 22.95 9.06 -1.05
N ILE A 120 23.15 8.69 0.20
CA ILE A 120 24.45 8.59 0.88
C ILE A 120 24.66 7.17 1.43
N ALA A 121 25.92 6.79 1.68
CA ALA A 121 26.24 5.55 2.35
C ALA A 121 26.00 5.68 3.87
N LEU A 122 25.76 4.55 4.55
CA LEU A 122 25.53 4.56 6.01
C LEU A 122 26.70 5.15 6.80
N SER A 123 27.95 5.02 6.29
CA SER A 123 29.13 5.62 6.93
C SER A 123 29.16 7.15 6.88
N GLU A 124 28.38 7.76 5.97
CA GLU A 124 28.34 9.20 5.75
C GLU A 124 27.23 9.86 6.58
N ALA A 125 26.24 9.09 7.04
CA ALA A 125 25.20 9.58 7.94
C ALA A 125 25.77 9.85 9.34
N THR A 126 25.50 11.03 9.86
CA THR A 126 26.03 11.56 11.12
C THR A 126 24.96 11.82 12.18
N GLY A 127 23.69 11.90 11.78
CA GLY A 127 22.53 12.06 12.64
C GLY A 127 21.43 11.08 12.27
N MET A 128 21.22 10.05 13.09
CA MET A 128 19.91 9.38 13.15
C MET A 128 18.97 10.22 14.03
N ASP A 129 18.84 11.51 13.71
CA ASP A 129 17.87 12.38 14.37
C ASP A 129 16.48 11.99 13.85
N VAL A 130 15.78 11.19 14.65
CA VAL A 130 14.38 10.83 14.44
C VAL A 130 13.57 12.11 14.27
N VAL A 131 13.06 12.37 13.07
CA VAL A 131 12.06 13.42 12.86
C VAL A 131 10.77 12.95 13.55
N PRO A 132 10.28 13.63 14.60
CA PRO A 132 9.02 13.25 15.21
C PRO A 132 7.92 13.40 14.17
N THR A 133 7.18 12.32 13.90
CA THR A 133 5.97 12.38 13.08
C THR A 133 5.02 13.40 13.72
N SER A 134 4.60 14.43 12.99
CA SER A 134 3.55 15.32 13.45
C SER A 134 2.25 14.52 13.57
N GLU A 135 1.68 14.50 14.77
CA GLU A 135 0.39 13.89 15.09
C GLU A 135 -0.69 14.32 14.08
N PRO A 136 -1.51 13.41 13.52
CA PRO A 136 -2.53 13.78 12.57
C PRO A 136 -3.59 14.66 13.23
N GLU A 137 -3.95 15.77 12.59
CA GLU A 137 -5.05 16.63 13.02
C GLU A 137 -6.39 15.88 12.83
N VAL A 138 -6.83 15.18 13.88
CA VAL A 138 -8.15 14.53 13.91
C VAL A 138 -9.20 15.64 13.91
N THR A 139 -9.77 15.91 12.74
CA THR A 139 -10.97 16.75 12.64
C THR A 139 -12.15 15.98 13.22
N GLN A 140 -12.38 16.13 14.52
CA GLN A 140 -13.58 15.61 15.18
C GLN A 140 -14.81 16.41 14.73
N SER A 141 -15.55 15.90 13.76
CA SER A 141 -16.93 16.34 13.51
C SER A 141 -17.90 15.46 14.30
N ILE A 142 -17.94 15.63 15.62
CA ILE A 142 -19.03 15.09 16.44
C ILE A 142 -20.15 16.13 16.41
N THR A 143 -21.20 15.87 15.62
CA THR A 143 -22.48 16.56 15.82
C THR A 143 -23.26 15.77 16.85
N GLU A 144 -23.23 16.22 18.10
CA GLU A 144 -24.20 15.81 19.11
C GLU A 144 -25.61 16.15 18.60
N THR A 145 -26.46 15.14 18.47
CA THR A 145 -27.91 15.34 18.55
C THR A 145 -28.40 14.60 19.78
N ALA A 146 -28.77 15.38 20.79
CA ALA A 146 -29.35 14.92 22.03
C ALA A 146 -30.73 14.27 21.82
N ALA A 147 -31.01 13.32 22.72
CA ALA A 147 -32.05 12.31 22.71
C ALA A 147 -33.52 12.79 22.80
N SER A 148 -34.45 11.88 22.43
CA SER A 148 -35.67 11.65 23.22
C SER A 148 -36.34 10.29 22.97
N ASN A 149 -36.60 9.60 24.10
CA ASN A 149 -37.66 8.65 24.45
C ASN A 149 -37.69 7.17 23.97
N SER A 150 -37.31 6.31 24.92
CA SER A 150 -38.14 5.32 25.66
C SER A 150 -38.94 4.25 24.88
N SER A 151 -38.56 2.99 25.06
CA SER A 151 -39.47 1.88 25.42
C SER A 151 -38.69 0.60 25.75
N VAL A 152 -39.04 -0.04 26.85
CA VAL A 152 -38.58 -1.36 27.31
C VAL A 152 -39.18 -2.48 26.42
N GLY A 153 -38.40 -3.54 26.16
CA GLY A 153 -38.84 -4.79 25.53
C GLY A 153 -37.79 -5.90 25.70
N GLU A 154 -38.26 -7.11 26.04
CA GLU A 154 -37.59 -8.33 26.51
C GLU A 154 -36.50 -8.99 25.60
N PRO A 155 -35.72 -9.97 26.11
CA PRO A 155 -34.60 -10.58 25.37
C PRO A 155 -35.08 -11.58 24.31
N ILE A 156 -34.41 -11.60 23.15
CA ILE A 156 -34.63 -12.57 22.08
C ILE A 156 -33.31 -13.33 21.82
N ASP A 157 -33.41 -14.66 21.81
CA ASP A 157 -32.39 -15.68 21.55
C ASP A 157 -31.63 -15.52 20.21
N PRO A 158 -30.47 -16.20 20.02
CA PRO A 158 -29.51 -15.84 18.97
C PRO A 158 -30.01 -16.25 17.57
N VAL A 159 -29.97 -15.30 16.64
CA VAL A 159 -30.22 -15.54 15.21
C VAL A 159 -28.91 -15.95 14.53
N THR A 160 -28.98 -17.08 13.84
CA THR A 160 -28.00 -17.64 12.92
C THR A 160 -27.67 -16.67 11.78
N THR A 161 -26.39 -16.39 11.56
CA THR A 161 -25.88 -15.66 10.39
C THR A 161 -25.80 -16.59 9.18
N ASP A 162 -26.60 -16.31 8.14
CA ASP A 162 -26.49 -16.94 6.82
C ASP A 162 -25.33 -16.33 6.00
N ALA A 163 -24.47 -17.18 5.47
CA ALA A 163 -23.21 -16.87 4.77
C ALA A 163 -23.37 -16.41 3.29
N ASN A 164 -24.43 -15.67 2.96
CA ASN A 164 -24.83 -15.47 1.56
C ASN A 164 -24.61 -14.07 0.96
N GLU A 165 -24.08 -13.09 1.70
CA GLU A 165 -23.81 -11.75 1.15
C GLU A 165 -22.41 -11.60 0.51
N ASP A 166 -21.46 -12.46 0.87
CA ASP A 166 -20.06 -12.38 0.42
C ASP A 166 -19.87 -12.84 -1.03
N ALA A 167 -20.60 -13.89 -1.45
CA ALA A 167 -20.50 -14.46 -2.80
C ALA A 167 -21.00 -13.51 -3.91
N THR A 168 -21.89 -12.57 -3.57
CA THR A 168 -22.43 -11.60 -4.54
C THR A 168 -21.43 -10.51 -4.92
N ILE A 169 -20.63 -10.03 -3.96
CA ILE A 169 -19.65 -8.96 -4.22
C ILE A 169 -18.47 -9.50 -5.05
N ASP A 170 -18.01 -10.71 -4.74
CA ASP A 170 -16.96 -11.37 -5.54
C ASP A 170 -17.39 -11.63 -6.98
N SER A 171 -18.66 -12.02 -7.19
CA SER A 171 -19.18 -12.29 -8.54
C SER A 171 -19.25 -11.03 -9.43
N VAL A 172 -19.54 -9.86 -8.85
CA VAL A 172 -19.57 -8.58 -9.57
C VAL A 172 -18.16 -8.15 -9.94
N ASN A 173 -17.20 -8.27 -9.02
CA ASN A 173 -15.79 -7.98 -9.29
C ASN A 173 -15.19 -8.92 -10.35
N ASP A 174 -15.57 -10.21 -10.35
CA ASP A 174 -15.16 -11.15 -11.38
C ASP A 174 -15.74 -10.82 -12.76
N GLN A 175 -16.99 -10.37 -12.84
CA GLN A 175 -17.58 -9.94 -14.11
C GLN A 175 -16.86 -8.70 -14.67
N GLU A 176 -16.54 -7.72 -13.83
CA GLU A 176 -15.81 -6.53 -14.26
C GLU A 176 -14.38 -6.86 -14.71
N ARG A 177 -13.65 -7.71 -13.97
CA ARG A 177 -12.31 -8.19 -14.36
C ARG A 177 -12.33 -8.96 -15.68
N ASN A 178 -13.33 -9.82 -15.88
CA ASN A 178 -13.48 -10.57 -17.13
C ASN A 178 -13.82 -9.65 -18.30
N ALA A 179 -14.67 -8.64 -18.10
CA ALA A 179 -14.98 -7.65 -19.13
C ALA A 179 -13.75 -6.82 -19.55
N VAL A 180 -12.91 -6.40 -18.59
CA VAL A 180 -11.64 -5.70 -18.87
C VAL A 180 -10.67 -6.61 -19.62
N LYS A 181 -10.57 -7.88 -19.22
CA LYS A 181 -9.71 -8.87 -19.89
C LYS A 181 -10.15 -9.11 -21.34
N ASP A 182 -11.46 -9.25 -21.58
CA ASP A 182 -11.99 -9.44 -22.93
C ASP A 182 -11.83 -8.19 -23.80
N HIS A 183 -11.99 -6.99 -23.23
CA HIS A 183 -11.70 -5.74 -23.91
C HIS A 183 -10.23 -5.63 -24.35
N ASN A 184 -9.30 -5.97 -23.45
CA ASN A 184 -7.86 -5.96 -23.76
C ASN A 184 -7.47 -7.01 -24.81
N ARG A 185 -8.12 -8.18 -24.79
CA ARG A 185 -7.95 -9.21 -25.84
C ARG A 185 -8.46 -8.71 -27.19
N LEU A 186 -9.60 -8.03 -27.22
CA LEU A 186 -10.19 -7.47 -28.44
C LEU A 186 -9.28 -6.39 -29.05
N ILE A 187 -8.77 -5.47 -28.23
CA ILE A 187 -7.80 -4.43 -28.65
C ILE A 187 -6.55 -5.08 -29.25
N SER A 188 -6.00 -6.11 -28.58
CA SER A 188 -4.81 -6.81 -29.05
C SER A 188 -5.01 -7.45 -30.42
N VAL A 189 -6.18 -8.08 -30.65
CA VAL A 189 -6.52 -8.68 -31.95
C VAL A 189 -6.66 -7.62 -33.05
N ILE A 190 -7.28 -6.47 -32.76
CA ILE A 190 -7.42 -5.37 -33.73
C ILE A 190 -6.06 -4.81 -34.14
N ILE A 191 -5.13 -4.64 -33.18
CA ILE A 191 -3.77 -4.17 -33.45
C ILE A 191 -3.04 -5.17 -34.36
N ILE A 192 -3.12 -6.47 -34.08
CA ILE A 192 -2.49 -7.52 -34.89
C ILE A 192 -3.04 -7.51 -36.32
N ILE A 193 -4.37 -7.44 -36.49
CA ILE A 193 -5.00 -7.39 -37.82
C ILE A 193 -4.55 -6.15 -38.60
N SER A 194 -4.43 -5.01 -37.92
CA SER A 194 -3.99 -3.76 -38.54
C SER A 194 -2.55 -3.84 -39.05
N ILE A 195 -1.64 -4.40 -38.24
CA ILE A 195 -0.23 -4.60 -38.62
C ILE A 195 -0.12 -5.54 -39.83
N VAL A 196 -0.84 -6.67 -39.80
CA VAL A 196 -0.84 -7.65 -40.92
C VAL A 196 -1.39 -7.00 -42.19
N SER A 197 -2.45 -6.21 -42.09
CA SER A 197 -3.05 -5.52 -43.23
C SER A 197 -2.08 -4.53 -43.88
N VAL A 198 -1.37 -3.73 -43.08
CA VAL A 198 -0.33 -2.80 -43.56
C VAL A 198 0.82 -3.56 -44.23
N ALA A 199 1.27 -4.67 -43.66
CA ALA A 199 2.33 -5.48 -44.25
C ALA A 199 1.92 -6.08 -45.61
N VAL A 200 0.69 -6.60 -45.73
CA VAL A 200 0.15 -7.14 -46.99
C VAL A 200 0.04 -6.05 -48.06
N ILE A 201 -0.45 -4.87 -47.70
CA ILE A 201 -0.53 -3.71 -48.60
C ILE A 201 0.89 -3.30 -49.04
N GLY A 202 1.83 -3.19 -48.09
CA GLY A 202 3.22 -2.86 -48.37
C GLY A 202 3.89 -3.83 -49.33
N VAL A 203 3.73 -5.14 -49.12
CA VAL A 203 4.24 -6.19 -50.01
C VAL A 203 3.60 -6.11 -51.40
N THR A 204 2.30 -5.81 -51.46
CA THR A 204 1.57 -5.68 -52.74
C THR A 204 2.05 -4.46 -53.54
N ILE A 205 2.26 -3.32 -52.87
CA ILE A 205 2.80 -2.11 -53.48
C ILE A 205 4.24 -2.36 -53.96
N TYR A 206 5.09 -2.95 -53.10
CA TYR A 206 6.47 -3.29 -53.44
C TYR A 206 6.56 -4.20 -54.67
N LYS A 207 5.73 -5.26 -54.74
CA LYS A 207 5.66 -6.15 -55.91
C LYS A 207 5.20 -5.42 -57.18
N ARG A 208 4.29 -4.44 -57.08
CA ARG A 208 3.85 -3.63 -58.23
C ARG A 208 4.93 -2.66 -58.70
N LEU A 209 5.67 -2.05 -57.78
CA LEU A 209 6.76 -1.13 -58.10
C LEU A 209 7.95 -1.84 -58.74
N LYS A 210 8.29 -3.06 -58.28
CA LYS A 210 9.39 -3.87 -58.86
C LYS A 210 9.09 -4.45 -60.25
N LYS A 211 7.81 -4.47 -60.66
CA LYS A 211 7.36 -5.00 -61.96
C LYS A 211 7.25 -3.92 -63.05
N ARG A 212 7.45 -2.65 -62.69
CA ARG A 212 7.62 -1.52 -63.62
C ARG A 212 9.10 -1.24 -63.81
#